data_AF-A0A8T5RCP2-F1
#
_entry.id   AF-A0A8T5RCP2-F1
#
_cell.length_a   1.000
_cell.length_b   1.000
_cell.length_c   1.000
_cell.angle_alpha   90.00
_cell.angle_beta   90.00
_cell.angle_gamma   90.00
#
_symmetry.space_group_name_H-M   'P 1'
#
loop_
_entity.id
_entity.type
_entity.pdbx_description
1 polymer ?
#
loop_
_entity_poly.entity_id
_entity_poly.type
_entity_poly.pdbx_seq_one_letter_code
_entity_poly.pdbx_strand_id
1 'polypeptide(L)' 'MVLYDYFEDVISGFEFWIAFGSLIGILGLIIGIILAIWGGGRIRYKMLGVIVASFVLIAICGFDTGFKYFRIFR' A
#
# COMPACT_ATOMS: atom_id res chain seq x y z
N MET A 1 5.00 12.43 -31.08
CA MET A 1 4.35 11.10 -31.11
C MET A 1 5.10 10.13 -30.21
N VAL A 2 6.39 9.87 -30.42
CA VAL A 2 7.19 8.93 -29.62
C VAL A 2 7.30 9.28 -28.12
N LEU A 3 7.44 10.56 -27.77
CA LEU A 3 7.50 10.98 -26.35
C LEU A 3 6.20 10.66 -25.59
N TYR A 4 5.04 10.70 -26.25
CA TYR A 4 3.75 10.45 -25.61
C TYR A 4 3.58 8.96 -25.27
N ASP A 5 3.95 8.07 -26.20
CA ASP A 5 4.00 6.61 -25.95
C ASP A 5 4.91 6.26 -24.77
N TYR A 6 6.08 6.90 -24.66
CA TYR A 6 6.99 6.69 -23.53
C TYR A 6 6.38 7.11 -22.20
N PHE A 7 5.65 8.23 -22.15
CA PHE A 7 4.95 8.64 -20.93
C PHE A 7 3.82 7.68 -20.57
N GLU A 8 3.12 7.14 -21.57
CA GLU A 8 2.00 6.20 -21.39
C GLU A 8 2.47 4.86 -20.82
N ASP A 9 3.59 4.33 -21.31
CA ASP A 9 4.24 3.12 -20.77
C ASP A 9 4.77 3.35 -19.34
N VAL A 10 5.37 4.52 -19.09
CA VAL A 10 5.86 4.90 -17.75
C VAL A 10 4.70 5.03 -16.76
N ILE A 11 3.58 5.61 -17.17
CA ILE A 11 2.36 5.72 -16.34
C ILE A 11 1.82 4.33 -15.99
N SER A 12 1.81 3.38 -16.94
CA SER A 12 1.45 1.98 -16.67
C SER A 12 2.41 1.32 -15.66
N GLY A 13 3.71 1.62 -15.74
CA GLY A 13 4.70 1.17 -14.76
C GLY A 13 4.44 1.71 -13.35
N PHE A 14 4.05 2.99 -13.25
CA PHE A 14 3.68 3.61 -11.98
C PHE A 14 2.41 2.99 -11.38
N GLU A 15 1.40 2.66 -12.20
CA GLU A 15 0.20 1.95 -11.73
C GLU A 15 0.56 0.61 -11.09
N PHE A 16 1.46 -0.14 -11.72
CA PHE A 16 1.92 -1.42 -11.18
C PHE A 16 2.63 -1.23 -9.83
N TRP A 17 3.47 -0.20 -9.70
CA TRP A 17 4.15 0.13 -8.45
C TRP A 17 3.18 0.53 -7.33
N ILE A 18 2.14 1.29 -7.64
CA ILE A 18 1.11 1.69 -6.66
C ILE A 18 0.32 0.46 -6.20
N ALA A 19 -0.07 -0.42 -7.12
CA ALA A 19 -0.71 -1.69 -6.77
C ALA A 19 0.19 -2.58 -5.90
N PHE A 20 1.47 -2.67 -6.24
CA PHE A 20 2.46 -3.41 -5.46
C PHE A 20 2.64 -2.80 -4.05
N GLY A 21 2.66 -1.47 -3.94
CA GLY A 21 2.70 -0.76 -2.67
C GLY A 21 1.51 -1.03 -1.76
N SER A 22 0.29 -1.10 -2.32
CA SER A 22 -0.92 -1.49 -1.59
C SER A 22 -0.82 -2.93 -1.06
N LEU A 23 -0.31 -3.85 -1.88
CA LEU A 23 -0.13 -5.26 -1.54
C LEU A 23 0.88 -5.45 -0.41
N ILE A 24 2.01 -4.73 -0.46
CA ILE A 24 2.99 -4.67 0.63
C ILE A 24 2.38 -4.05 1.89
N GLY A 25 1.58 -2.99 1.75
CA GLY A 25 0.87 -2.36 2.87
C GLY A 25 -0.02 -3.34 3.62
N ILE A 26 -0.84 -4.11 2.89
CA ILE A 26 -1.72 -5.14 3.47
C ILE A 26 -0.91 -6.25 4.15
N LEU A 27 0.15 -6.75 3.49
CA LEU A 27 1.03 -7.76 4.08
C LEU A 27 1.70 -7.25 5.37
N GLY A 28 2.18 -6.01 5.37
CA GLY A 28 2.77 -5.36 6.55
C GLY A 28 1.76 -5.21 7.69
N LEU A 29 0.50 -4.90 7.37
CA LEU A 29 -0.57 -4.78 8.36
C LEU A 29 -0.92 -6.14 8.97
N ILE A 30 -1.03 -7.19 8.14
CA ILE A 30 -1.25 -8.57 8.62
C ILE A 30 -0.13 -9.01 9.55
N ILE A 31 1.13 -8.84 9.14
CA ILE A 31 2.30 -9.19 9.95
C ILE A 31 2.32 -8.35 11.24
N GLY A 32 2.02 -7.06 11.16
CA GLY A 32 1.92 -6.15 12.29
C GLY A 32 0.88 -6.59 13.32
N ILE A 33 -0.30 -7.03 12.88
CA ILE A 33 -1.37 -7.54 13.75
C ILE A 33 -0.96 -8.88 14.38
N ILE A 34 -0.47 -9.84 13.59
CA ILE A 34 -0.05 -11.16 14.09
C ILE A 34 0.99 -10.99 15.19
N LEU A 35 1.99 -10.14 14.95
CA LEU A 35 3.04 -9.89 15.91
C LEU A 35 2.59 -8.99 17.07
N ALA A 36 1.58 -8.14 16.93
CA ALA A 36 0.99 -7.42 18.07
C ALA A 36 0.23 -8.35 19.03
N ILE A 37 -0.41 -9.39 18.49
CA ILE A 37 -1.14 -10.42 19.25
C ILE A 37 -0.15 -11.41 19.88
N TRP A 38 0.85 -11.88 19.14
CA TRP A 38 1.79 -12.93 19.58
C TRP A 38 3.08 -12.38 20.23
N GLY A 39 3.40 -11.11 20.03
CA GLY A 39 4.65 -10.49 20.49
C GLY A 39 4.62 -10.04 21.95
N GLY A 40 5.68 -10.38 22.69
CA GLY A 40 5.87 -9.98 24.08
C GLY A 40 5.90 -8.45 24.28
N GLY A 41 5.56 -7.99 25.49
CA GLY A 41 5.27 -6.59 25.80
C GLY A 41 6.34 -5.55 25.42
N ARG A 42 7.62 -5.94 25.30
CA ARG A 42 8.71 -5.05 24.90
C ARG A 42 8.76 -4.78 23.39
N ILE A 43 8.13 -5.60 22.55
CA ILE A 43 8.12 -5.47 21.09
C ILE A 43 6.90 -4.67 20.60
N ARG A 44 5.85 -4.59 21.43
CA ARG A 44 4.57 -3.94 21.13
C ARG A 44 4.69 -2.46 20.73
N TYR A 45 5.57 -1.69 21.39
CA TYR A 45 5.71 -0.26 21.10
C TYR A 45 6.36 0.01 19.74
N LYS A 46 7.36 -0.80 19.33
CA LYS A 46 7.94 -0.71 17.98
C LYS A 46 6.96 -1.22 16.92
N MET A 47 6.10 -2.18 17.25
CA MET A 47 5.11 -2.74 16.33
C MET A 47 3.93 -1.82 16.06
N LEU A 48 3.53 -0.97 17.01
CA LEU A 48 2.57 0.11 16.73
C LEU A 48 3.06 1.02 15.60
N GLY A 49 4.35 1.33 15.55
CA GLY A 49 4.94 2.10 14.44
C GLY A 49 4.78 1.42 13.08
N VAL A 50 4.97 0.09 13.03
CA VAL A 50 4.78 -0.70 11.81
C VAL A 50 3.32 -0.70 11.37
N ILE A 51 2.38 -0.90 12.31
CA ILE A 51 0.94 -0.88 12.01
C ILE A 51 0.52 0.48 11.47
N VAL A 52 0.96 1.58 12.10
CA VAL A 52 0.63 2.95 11.65
C VAL A 52 1.23 3.23 10.27
N ALA A 53 2.50 2.87 10.04
CA ALA A 53 3.13 3.03 8.74
C ALA A 53 2.42 2.22 7.65
N SER A 54 2.01 0.98 7.94
CA SER A 54 1.22 0.15 7.03
C SER A 54 -0.16 0.76 6.76
N PHE A 55 -0.82 1.34 7.77
CA PHE A 55 -2.09 2.04 7.58
C PHE A 55 -1.96 3.25 6.66
N VAL A 56 -0.89 4.04 6.81
CA VAL A 56 -0.60 5.19 5.93
C VAL A 56 -0.28 4.72 4.51
N LEU A 57 0.51 3.66 4.35
CA LEU A 57 0.81 3.07 3.04
C LEU A 57 -0.46 2.55 2.34
N ILE A 58 -1.35 1.87 3.05
CA ILE A 58 -2.63 1.43 2.49
C ILE A 58 -3.54 2.63 2.22
N ALA A 59 -3.56 3.65 3.07
CA ALA A 59 -4.38 4.83 2.82
C ALA A 59 -3.93 5.57 1.55
N ILE A 60 -2.63 5.67 1.29
CA ILE A 60 -2.12 6.36 0.09
C ILE A 60 -2.23 5.45 -1.14
N CYS A 61 -1.67 4.24 -1.10
CA CYS A 61 -1.64 3.33 -2.25
C CYS A 61 -3.00 2.65 -2.51
N GLY A 62 -3.74 2.34 -1.46
CA GLY A 62 -5.06 1.72 -1.50
C GLY A 62 -6.18 2.70 -1.85
N PHE A 63 -6.06 3.98 -1.51
CA PHE A 63 -7.03 4.98 -1.98
C PHE A 63 -6.86 5.27 -3.46
N ASP A 64 -5.63 5.35 -3.97
CA ASP A 64 -5.35 5.56 -5.40
C ASP A 64 -5.81 4.37 -6.24
N THR A 65 -5.49 3.14 -5.81
CA THR A 65 -5.99 1.90 -6.45
C THR A 65 -7.49 1.69 -6.26
N GLY A 66 -8.05 2.02 -5.10
CA GLY A 66 -9.49 1.96 -4.83
C GLY A 66 -10.29 2.91 -5.74
N PHE A 67 -9.82 4.14 -5.93
CA PHE A 67 -10.47 5.07 -6.85
C PHE A 67 -10.44 4.57 -8.29
N LYS A 68 -9.33 3.94 -8.70
CA LYS A 68 -9.11 3.47 -10.08
C LYS A 68 -9.83 2.16 -10.40
N TYR A 69 -9.86 1.21 -9.48
CA TYR A 69 -10.47 -0.10 -9.68
C TYR A 69 -11.92 -0.20 -9.20
N PHE A 70 -12.32 0.49 -8.12
CA PHE A 70 -13.69 0.38 -7.58
C PHE A 70 -14.72 1.30 -8.23
N ARG A 71 -14.36 2.18 -9.18
CA ARG A 71 -15.28 3.04 -9.96
C ARG A 71 -16.49 3.55 -9.14
N ILE A 72 -16.27 4.04 -7.92
CA ILE A 72 -17.37 4.61 -7.09
C ILE A 72 -17.95 5.90 -7.73
N PHE A 73 -17.30 6.42 -8.76
CA PHE A 73 -17.87 7.37 -9.72
C PHE A 73 -18.02 6.73 -11.11
N ARG A 74 -19.01 5.85 -11.29
CA ARG A 74 -19.74 5.74 -12.57
C ARG A 74 -21.15 5.21 -12.35
#